data_AF-A0A9D2JC22-F1
#
_entry.id   AF-A0A9D2JC22-F1
#
_cell.length_a   1.000
_cell.length_b   1.000
_cell.length_c   1.000
_cell.angle_alpha   90.00
_cell.angle_beta   90.00
_cell.angle_gamma   90.00
#
_symmetry.space_group_name_H-M   'P 1'
#
loop_
_entity.id
_entity.type
_entity.pdbx_description
1 polymer ?
#
loop_
_entity_poly.entity_id
_entity_poly.type
_entity_poly.pdbx_seq_one_letter_code
_entity_poly.pdbx_strand_id
1 'polypeptide(L)'
;MEAFKNTLQHRIYGGALYCCIMVFVFVLLAEAVPENRYAGLLLVILLVSEAAVLGRMAMLAATLKKEDSLKKLYIREQDERPARIREKAAGTAVSISAAVLTLAALAAGYVDRTVSLTLLGADLLVILLYFGLKWYYSRKF
;
A
#
# COMPACT_ATOMS: atom_id res chain seq x y z
N MET A 1 -24.84 3.83 -9.05
CA MET A 1 -23.67 2.91 -9.16
C MET A 1 -22.50 3.51 -9.91
N GLU A 2 -22.71 4.38 -10.90
CA GLU A 2 -21.61 4.98 -11.67
C GLU A 2 -20.66 5.83 -10.82
N ALA A 3 -21.18 6.66 -9.90
CA ALA A 3 -20.37 7.40 -8.94
C ALA A 3 -19.43 6.49 -8.10
N PHE A 4 -19.92 5.31 -7.71
CA PHE A 4 -19.13 4.33 -6.95
C PHE A 4 -18.04 3.67 -7.79
N LYS A 5 -18.34 3.36 -9.05
CA LYS A 5 -17.33 2.88 -10.02
C LYS A 5 -16.21 3.90 -10.18
N ASN A 6 -16.54 5.20 -10.28
CA ASN A 6 -15.56 6.27 -10.38
C ASN A 6 -14.67 6.37 -9.13
N THR A 7 -15.23 6.22 -7.92
CA THR A 7 -14.44 6.17 -6.67
C THR A 7 -13.46 5.00 -6.65
N LEU A 8 -13.87 3.82 -7.13
CA LEU A 8 -12.98 2.67 -7.23
C LEU A 8 -11.89 2.88 -8.29
N GLN A 9 -12.22 3.50 -9.42
CA GLN A 9 -11.24 3.88 -10.45
C GLN A 9 -10.20 4.86 -9.90
N HIS A 10 -10.61 5.89 -9.14
CA HIS A 10 -9.67 6.79 -8.46
C HIS A 10 -8.70 6.07 -7.52
N ARG A 11 -9.15 5.03 -6.81
CA ARG A 11 -8.27 4.21 -5.96
C ARG A 11 -7.27 3.39 -6.77
N ILE A 12 -7.69 2.88 -7.93
CA ILE A 12 -6.79 2.18 -8.86
C ILE A 12 -5.75 3.17 -9.43
N TYR A 13 -6.17 4.36 -9.85
CA TYR A 13 -5.24 5.40 -10.33
C TYR A 13 -4.24 5.84 -9.25
N GLY A 14 -4.67 5.97 -7.99
CA GLY A 14 -3.77 6.25 -6.87
C GLY A 14 -2.72 5.15 -6.65
N GLY A 15 -3.11 3.88 -6.78
CA GLY A 15 -2.18 2.74 -6.73
C GLY A 15 -1.19 2.74 -7.91
N ALA A 16 -1.68 3.01 -9.12
CA ALA A 16 -0.84 3.11 -10.31
C ALA A 16 0.18 4.27 -10.20
N LEU A 17 -0.26 5.43 -9.69
CA LEU A 17 0.61 6.59 -9.44
C LEU A 17 1.74 6.23 -8.46
N TYR A 18 1.42 5.52 -7.37
CA TYR A 18 2.42 5.06 -6.41
C TYR A 18 3.47 4.12 -7.06
N CYS A 19 3.04 3.17 -7.89
CA CYS A 19 3.96 2.29 -8.62
C CYS A 19 4.87 3.11 -9.55
N CYS A 20 4.33 4.06 -10.30
CA CYS A 20 5.13 4.93 -11.18
C CYS A 20 6.17 5.73 -10.39
N ILE A 21 5.79 6.31 -9.25
CA ILE A 21 6.71 7.07 -8.39
C ILE A 21 7.81 6.15 -7.84
N MET A 22 7.46 4.96 -7.36
CA MET A 22 8.43 3.98 -6.83
C MET A 22 9.46 3.57 -7.89
N VAL A 23 9.01 3.20 -9.09
CA VAL A 23 9.91 2.84 -10.20
C VAL A 23 10.80 4.02 -10.58
N PHE A 24 10.22 5.21 -10.70
CA PHE A 24 10.95 6.41 -11.07
C PHE A 24 12.05 6.74 -10.05
N VAL A 25 11.72 6.69 -8.74
CA VAL A 25 12.69 6.89 -7.66
C VAL A 25 13.78 5.82 -7.70
N PHE A 26 13.43 4.56 -7.93
CA PHE A 26 14.42 3.48 -8.03
C PHE A 26 15.39 3.69 -9.20
N VAL A 27 14.87 4.02 -10.40
CA VAL A 27 15.70 4.27 -11.59
C VAL A 27 16.62 5.47 -11.37
N LEU A 28 16.10 6.58 -10.85
CA LEU A 28 16.91 7.75 -10.54
C LEU A 28 18.05 7.45 -9.56
N LEU A 29 17.77 6.68 -8.50
CA LEU A 29 18.79 6.30 -7.52
C LEU A 29 19.80 5.28 -8.09
N ALA A 30 19.35 4.36 -8.95
CA ALA A 30 20.22 3.40 -9.61
C ALA A 30 21.20 4.07 -10.58
N GLU A 31 20.76 5.09 -11.33
CA GLU A 31 21.64 5.88 -12.17
C GLU A 31 22.60 6.76 -11.36
N ALA A 32 22.12 7.36 -10.26
CA ALA A 32 22.96 8.21 -9.41
C ALA A 32 24.05 7.43 -8.65
N VAL A 33 23.80 6.16 -8.32
CA VAL A 33 24.72 5.31 -7.55
C VAL A 33 24.83 3.93 -8.23
N PRO A 34 25.63 3.81 -9.31
CA PRO A 34 25.70 2.60 -10.12
C PRO A 34 26.38 1.43 -9.39
N GLU A 35 27.35 1.71 -8.50
CA GLU A 35 27.96 0.69 -7.64
C GLU A 35 27.23 0.59 -6.30
N ASN A 36 26.10 -0.11 -6.28
CA ASN A 36 25.39 -0.42 -5.05
C ASN A 36 25.51 -1.90 -4.67
N ARG A 37 26.26 -2.19 -3.59
CA ARG A 37 26.41 -3.53 -3.00
C ARG A 37 25.09 -4.15 -2.52
N TYR A 38 24.05 -3.33 -2.33
CA TYR A 38 22.74 -3.75 -1.83
C TYR A 38 21.65 -3.73 -2.91
N ALA A 39 22.01 -3.61 -4.20
CA ALA A 39 21.06 -3.54 -5.31
C ALA A 39 20.03 -4.69 -5.29
N GLY A 40 20.47 -5.92 -4.97
CA GLY A 40 19.57 -7.07 -4.86
C GLY A 40 18.50 -6.91 -3.77
N LEU A 41 18.85 -6.33 -2.61
CA LEU A 41 17.89 -6.08 -1.53
C LEU A 41 16.87 -5.01 -1.94
N LEU A 42 17.32 -3.94 -2.59
CA LEU A 42 16.46 -2.87 -3.07
C LEU A 42 15.48 -3.35 -4.15
N LEU A 43 15.94 -4.20 -5.07
CA LEU A 43 15.08 -4.84 -6.07
C LEU A 43 14.01 -5.72 -5.43
N VAL A 44 14.33 -6.44 -4.36
CA VAL A 44 13.34 -7.25 -3.62
C VAL A 44 12.29 -6.36 -2.96
N ILE A 45 12.69 -5.25 -2.32
CA ILE A 45 11.74 -4.28 -1.73
C ILE A 45 10.80 -3.76 -2.81
N LEU A 46 11.35 -3.33 -3.94
CA LEU A 46 10.59 -2.83 -5.07
C LEU A 46 9.57 -3.87 -5.55
N LEU A 47 10.02 -5.07 -5.89
CA LEU A 47 9.16 -6.15 -6.39
C LEU A 47 8.05 -6.55 -5.42
N VAL A 48 8.36 -6.69 -4.13
CA VAL A 48 7.37 -7.06 -3.11
C VAL A 48 6.31 -5.96 -2.97
N SER A 49 6.73 -4.69 -2.93
CA SER A 49 5.82 -3.56 -2.81
C SER A 49 4.91 -3.41 -4.04
N GLU A 50 5.46 -3.57 -5.25
CA GLU A 50 4.70 -3.52 -6.50
C GLU A 50 3.72 -4.68 -6.60
N ALA A 51 4.15 -5.91 -6.31
CA ALA A 51 3.28 -7.07 -6.33
C ALA A 51 2.09 -6.90 -5.37
N ALA A 52 2.31 -6.33 -4.18
CA ALA A 52 1.25 -6.06 -3.21
C ALA A 52 0.22 -5.04 -3.73
N VAL A 53 0.67 -3.95 -4.37
CA VAL A 53 -0.22 -2.92 -4.94
C VAL A 53 -0.95 -3.45 -6.17
N LEU A 54 -0.24 -4.11 -7.09
CA LEU A 54 -0.81 -4.73 -8.29
C LEU A 54 -1.85 -5.79 -7.92
N GLY A 55 -1.60 -6.62 -6.91
CA GLY A 55 -2.56 -7.61 -6.42
C GLY A 55 -3.85 -6.96 -5.91
N ARG A 56 -3.75 -5.84 -5.18
CA ARG A 56 -4.93 -5.06 -4.74
C ARG A 56 -5.67 -4.45 -5.92
N MET A 57 -4.96 -3.86 -6.89
CA MET A 57 -5.58 -3.27 -8.07
C MET A 57 -6.28 -4.34 -8.93
N ALA A 58 -5.67 -5.50 -9.12
CA ALA A 58 -6.27 -6.61 -9.85
C ALA A 58 -7.56 -7.11 -9.18
N MET A 59 -7.57 -7.20 -7.84
CA MET A 59 -8.77 -7.52 -7.07
C MET A 59 -9.88 -6.46 -7.23
N LEU A 60 -9.53 -5.17 -7.23
CA LEU A 60 -10.46 -4.06 -7.46
C LEU A 60 -11.00 -4.05 -8.90
N ALA A 61 -10.15 -4.32 -9.89
CA ALA A 61 -10.55 -4.45 -11.28
C ALA A 61 -11.48 -5.65 -11.51
N ALA A 62 -11.19 -6.79 -10.87
CA ALA A 62 -12.05 -7.96 -10.93
C ALA A 62 -13.43 -7.73 -10.27
N THR A 63 -13.48 -6.94 -9.20
CA THR A 63 -14.75 -6.54 -8.56
C THR A 63 -15.53 -5.52 -9.40
N LEU A 64 -14.86 -4.65 -10.16
CA LEU A 64 -15.53 -3.76 -11.12
C LEU A 64 -16.17 -4.52 -12.29
N LYS A 65 -15.58 -5.63 -12.75
CA LYS A 65 -16.09 -6.43 -13.87
C LYS A 65 -17.33 -7.26 -13.54
N LYS A 66 -17.53 -7.64 -12.27
CA LYS A 66 -18.65 -8.49 -11.84
C LYS A 66 -19.70 -7.65 -11.10
N GLU A 67 -20.88 -7.54 -11.67
CA GLU A 67 -21.94 -6.68 -11.13
C GLU A 67 -22.38 -7.10 -9.71
N ASP A 68 -22.46 -8.41 -9.45
CA ASP A 68 -22.85 -8.93 -8.13
C ASP A 68 -21.82 -8.62 -7.04
N SER A 69 -20.52 -8.70 -7.36
CA SER A 69 -19.48 -8.37 -6.38
C SER A 69 -19.35 -6.87 -6.18
N LEU A 70 -19.59 -6.07 -7.22
CA LEU A 70 -19.69 -4.62 -7.12
C LEU A 70 -20.85 -4.20 -6.21
N LYS A 71 -22.04 -4.80 -6.38
CA LYS A 71 -23.20 -4.55 -5.51
C LYS A 71 -22.92 -4.93 -4.06
N LYS A 72 -22.30 -6.09 -3.81
CA LYS A 72 -21.89 -6.50 -2.46
C LYS A 72 -20.88 -5.55 -1.83
N LEU A 73 -19.89 -5.10 -2.60
CA LEU A 73 -18.89 -4.14 -2.13
C LEU A 73 -19.53 -2.79 -1.82
N TYR A 74 -20.45 -2.33 -2.68
CA TYR A 74 -21.22 -1.10 -2.48
C TYR A 74 -22.04 -1.12 -1.19
N ILE A 75 -22.80 -2.20 -0.95
CA ILE A 75 -23.58 -2.37 0.29
C ILE A 75 -22.67 -2.35 1.51
N ARG A 76 -21.53 -3.06 1.44
CA ARG A 76 -20.56 -3.11 2.53
C ARG A 76 -19.92 -1.75 2.80
N GLU A 77 -19.72 -0.93 1.78
CA GLU A 77 -19.05 0.36 1.90
C GLU A 77 -19.98 1.49 2.35
N GLN A 78 -21.29 1.36 2.08
CA GLN A 78 -22.32 2.21 2.69
C GLN A 78 -22.64 1.83 4.14
N ASP A 79 -22.20 0.66 4.61
CA ASP A 79 -22.37 0.27 6.01
C ASP A 79 -21.43 1.10 6.90
N GLU A 80 -21.96 1.69 7.97
CA GLU A 80 -21.20 2.61 8.82
C GLU A 80 -20.11 1.90 9.65
N ARG A 81 -20.30 0.61 9.94
CA ARG A 81 -19.38 -0.19 10.76
C ARG A 81 -17.94 -0.20 10.22
N PRO A 82 -17.67 -0.60 8.96
CA PRO A 82 -16.30 -0.60 8.43
C PRO A 82 -15.67 0.79 8.35
N ALA A 83 -16.45 1.84 8.10
CA ALA A 83 -15.96 3.21 8.10
C ALA A 83 -15.48 3.63 9.51
N ARG A 84 -16.29 3.37 10.54
CA ARG A 84 -15.95 3.64 11.94
C ARG A 84 -14.74 2.82 12.42
N ILE A 85 -14.64 1.55 12.02
CA ILE A 85 -13.47 0.72 12.33
C ILE A 85 -12.20 1.29 11.70
N ARG A 86 -12.27 1.70 10.43
CA ARG A 86 -11.11 2.26 9.72
C ARG A 86 -10.66 3.58 10.32
N GLU A 87 -11.60 4.43 10.71
CA GLU A 87 -11.31 5.69 11.39
C GLU A 87 -10.64 5.45 12.75
N LYS A 88 -11.22 4.56 13.59
CA LYS A 88 -10.64 4.19 14.89
C LYS A 88 -9.31 3.47 14.80
N ALA A 89 -9.07 2.73 13.72
CA ALA A 89 -7.80 2.07 13.46
C ALA A 89 -6.79 2.98 12.74
N ALA A 90 -7.08 4.28 12.59
CA ALA A 90 -6.22 5.24 11.88
C ALA A 90 -5.84 4.77 10.46
N GLY A 91 -6.71 4.04 9.78
CA GLY A 91 -6.33 3.24 8.60
C GLY A 91 -5.85 4.06 7.41
N THR A 92 -6.32 5.30 7.26
CA THR A 92 -5.80 6.21 6.23
C THR A 92 -4.40 6.71 6.58
N ALA A 93 -4.18 7.12 7.83
CA ALA A 93 -2.85 7.56 8.29
C ALA A 93 -1.83 6.42 8.16
N VAL A 94 -2.17 5.21 8.61
CA VAL A 94 -1.28 4.04 8.48
C VAL A 94 -0.96 3.74 7.01
N SER A 95 -1.94 3.81 6.10
CA SER A 95 -1.68 3.55 4.69
C SER A 95 -0.72 4.57 4.06
N ILE A 96 -0.79 5.83 4.46
CA ILE A 96 0.12 6.88 3.99
C ILE A 96 1.50 6.69 4.62
N SER A 97 1.57 6.45 5.93
CA SER A 97 2.82 6.19 6.64
C SER A 97 3.56 5.00 6.06
N ALA A 98 2.86 3.91 5.73
CA ALA A 98 3.47 2.73 5.12
C ALA A 98 4.09 3.07 3.75
N ALA A 99 3.34 3.75 2.87
CA ALA A 99 3.85 4.17 1.56
C ALA A 99 5.11 5.06 1.68
N VAL A 100 5.12 5.99 2.64
CA VAL A 100 6.27 6.87 2.89
C VAL A 100 7.46 6.09 3.47
N LEU A 101 7.21 5.17 4.40
CA LEU A 101 8.26 4.34 5.01
C LEU A 101 8.90 3.40 3.98
N THR A 102 8.11 2.80 3.08
CA THR A 102 8.66 1.97 2.01
C THR A 102 9.55 2.79 1.06
N LEU A 103 9.12 3.99 0.66
CA LEU A 103 9.92 4.93 -0.15
C LEU A 103 11.21 5.35 0.57
N ALA A 104 11.12 5.67 1.87
CA ALA A 104 12.27 6.04 2.68
C ALA A 104 13.25 4.88 2.84
N ALA A 105 12.75 3.65 3.04
CA ALA A 105 13.58 2.46 3.13
C ALA A 105 14.34 2.19 1.82
N LEU A 106 13.70 2.43 0.67
CA LEU A 106 14.31 2.33 -0.64
C LEU A 106 15.45 3.36 -0.79
N ALA A 107 15.19 4.64 -0.47
CA ALA A 107 16.20 5.68 -0.54
C ALA A 107 17.37 5.44 0.42
N ALA A 108 17.07 5.06 1.67
CA ALA A 108 18.07 4.80 2.69
C ALA A 108 18.99 3.62 2.35
N GLY A 109 18.52 2.62 1.58
CA GLY A 109 19.34 1.47 1.22
C GLY A 109 20.43 1.74 0.20
N TYR A 110 20.45 2.93 -0.41
CA TYR A 110 21.61 3.45 -1.16
C TYR A 110 22.67 4.09 -0.26
N VAL A 111 22.31 4.45 0.98
CA VAL A 111 23.21 5.07 1.96
C VAL A 111 23.75 4.01 2.93
N ASP A 112 22.86 3.29 3.61
CA ASP A 112 23.21 2.28 4.62
C ASP A 112 22.15 1.16 4.69
N ARG A 113 22.62 -0.10 4.63
CA ARG A 113 21.77 -1.30 4.70
C ARG A 113 21.00 -1.40 6.02
N THR A 114 21.63 -1.06 7.12
CA THR A 114 21.05 -1.12 8.47
C THR A 114 19.90 -0.13 8.61
N VAL A 115 20.07 1.07 8.07
CA VAL A 115 19.02 2.10 8.09
C VAL A 115 17.82 1.65 7.24
N SER A 116 18.07 1.08 6.06
CA SER A 116 17.00 0.53 5.22
C SER A 116 16.24 -0.62 5.91
N LEU A 117 16.96 -1.58 6.51
CA LEU A 117 16.35 -2.71 7.21
C LEU A 117 15.54 -2.28 8.45
N THR A 118 16.02 -1.29 9.19
CA THR A 118 15.29 -0.76 10.35
C THR A 118 14.02 -0.03 9.94
N LEU A 119 14.05 0.74 8.84
CA LEU A 119 12.86 1.38 8.26
C LEU A 119 11.84 0.34 7.78
N LEU A 120 12.26 -0.72 7.10
CA LEU A 120 11.37 -1.83 6.75
C LEU A 120 10.79 -2.53 7.97
N GLY A 121 11.59 -2.75 9.01
CA GLY A 121 11.13 -3.33 10.26
C GLY A 121 10.06 -2.47 10.93
N ALA A 122 10.25 -1.15 10.95
CA ALA A 122 9.26 -0.21 11.43
C ALA A 122 7.96 -0.24 10.60
N ASP A 123 8.08 -0.28 9.27
CA ASP A 123 6.93 -0.37 8.35
C ASP A 123 6.11 -1.65 8.61
N LEU A 124 6.79 -2.80 8.75
CA LEU A 124 6.14 -4.07 9.09
C LEU A 124 5.41 -4.01 10.43
N LEU A 125 5.99 -3.38 11.46
CA LEU A 125 5.34 -3.20 12.75
C LEU A 125 4.10 -2.31 12.64
N VAL A 126 4.16 -1.21 11.89
CA VAL A 126 3.02 -0.31 11.66
C VAL A 126 1.88 -1.06 10.96
N ILE A 127 2.20 -1.85 9.94
CA ILE A 127 1.22 -2.68 9.23
C ILE A 127 0.59 -3.71 10.18
N LEU A 128 1.42 -4.39 10.98
CA LEU A 128 0.97 -5.41 11.94
C LEU A 128 0.05 -4.81 13.02
N LEU A 129 0.40 -3.64 13.56
CA LEU A 129 -0.44 -2.90 14.50
C LEU A 129 -1.78 -2.53 13.87
N TYR A 130 -1.80 -2.07 12.62
CA TYR A 130 -3.05 -1.77 11.93
C TYR A 130 -3.93 -3.00 11.75
N PHE A 131 -3.37 -4.14 11.35
CA PHE A 131 -4.13 -5.38 11.25
C PHE A 131 -4.64 -5.84 12.62
N GLY A 132 -3.84 -5.72 13.67
CA GLY A 132 -4.24 -6.01 15.06
C GLY A 132 -5.39 -5.13 15.54
N LEU A 133 -5.29 -3.82 15.33
CA LEU A 133 -6.34 -2.84 15.68
C LEU A 133 -7.60 -3.09 14.86
N LYS A 134 -7.47 -3.32 13.56
CA LYS A 134 -8.59 -3.67 12.69
C LYS A 134 -9.29 -4.93 13.16
N TRP A 135 -8.54 -5.98 13.52
CA TRP A 135 -9.10 -7.21 14.08
C TRP A 135 -9.84 -6.92 15.39
N TYR A 136 -9.19 -6.22 16.32
CA TYR A 136 -9.77 -5.89 17.63
C TYR A 136 -11.10 -5.13 17.47
N TYR A 137 -11.10 -4.06 16.67
CA TYR A 137 -12.30 -3.26 16.44
C TYR A 137 -13.38 -4.01 15.64
N SER A 138 -13.00 -4.94 14.76
CA SER A 138 -13.98 -5.77 14.04
C SER A 138 -14.71 -6.79 14.92
N ARG A 139 -14.13 -7.17 16.07
CA ARG A 139 -14.83 -8.00 17.06
C ARG A 139 -15.64 -7.17 18.05
N LYS A 140 -15.28 -5.90 18.23
CA LYS A 140 -15.92 -5.00 19.18
C LYS A 140 -17.16 -4.30 18.61
N PHE A 141 -17.19 -4.07 17.29
CA PHE A 141 -18.25 -3.37 16.55
C PHE A 141 -18.87 -4.29 15.52
#